data_AF-A0A2J8L068-F1
#
_entry.id   AF-A0A2J8L068-F1
#
_cell.length_a   1.000
_cell.length_b   1.000
_cell.length_c   1.000
_cell.angle_alpha   90.00
_cell.angle_beta   90.00
_cell.angle_gamma   90.00
#
_symmetry.space_group_name_H-M   'P 1'
#
loop_
_entity.id
_entity.type
_entity.pdbx_description
1 polymer ?
#
loop_
_entity_poly.entity_id
_entity_poly.type
_entity_poly.pdbx_seq_one_letter_code
_entity_poly.pdbx_strand_id
1 'polypeptide(L)'
;QDDGGSPIRHYLVRYRALSSEWKPEIRLPSGSDHVMLKSLDWNAEYEVYVVAENQQGKSKAAHFVFRTLAQPTAIPVTLLLLC
;
A
#
# COMPACT_ATOMS: atom_id res chain seq x y z
N GLN A 1 19.01 16.98 -1.26
CA GLN A 1 17.71 17.52 -0.83
C GLN A 1 16.97 17.91 -2.09
N ASP A 2 15.92 17.19 -2.44
CA ASP A 2 15.10 17.46 -3.63
C ASP A 2 13.62 17.67 -3.24
N ASP A 3 13.39 18.38 -2.12
CA ASP A 3 12.05 18.82 -1.70
C ASP A 3 11.69 20.20 -2.30
N GLY A 4 12.42 20.65 -3.32
CA GLY A 4 12.28 22.01 -3.88
C GLY A 4 12.54 23.14 -2.88
N GLY A 5 13.12 22.87 -1.71
CA GLY A 5 13.40 23.87 -0.67
C GLY A 5 12.24 24.16 0.30
N SER A 6 11.14 23.39 0.27
CA SER A 6 10.06 23.50 1.26
C SER A 6 9.78 22.16 1.95
N PRO A 7 9.55 22.14 3.27
CA PRO A 7 9.29 20.89 3.98
C PRO A 7 8.01 20.21 3.46
N ILE A 8 8.05 18.88 3.38
CA ILE A 8 6.90 18.05 3.03
C ILE A 8 5.80 18.26 4.07
N ARG A 9 4.56 18.41 3.63
CA ARG A 9 3.37 18.53 4.49
C ARG A 9 2.64 17.21 4.62
N HIS A 10 2.45 16.52 3.50
CA HIS A 10 1.71 15.27 3.45
C HIS A 10 2.36 14.28 2.48
N TYR A 11 2.16 12.99 2.76
CA TYR A 11 2.32 11.95 1.76
C TYR A 11 0.93 11.47 1.33
N LEU A 12 0.72 11.41 0.02
CA LEU A 12 -0.49 10.89 -0.60
C LEU A 12 -0.19 9.50 -1.12
N VAL A 13 -0.86 8.49 -0.55
CA VAL A 13 -0.68 7.09 -0.92
C VAL A 13 -1.95 6.59 -1.60
N ARG A 14 -1.81 6.08 -2.82
CA ARG A 14 -2.87 5.40 -3.57
C ARG A 14 -2.45 3.99 -3.87
N TYR A 15 -3.36 3.03 -3.73
CA TYR A 15 -3.07 1.64 -4.01
C TYR A 15 -4.30 0.93 -4.57
N ARG A 16 -4.06 -0.09 -5.40
CA ARG A 16 -5.11 -0.99 -5.90
C ARG A 16 -4.53 -2.35 -6.24
N ALA A 17 -5.38 -3.37 -6.24
CA ALA A 17 -5.06 -4.58 -6.97
C ALA A 17 -5.11 -4.26 -8.47
N LEU A 18 -4.25 -4.88 -9.28
CA LEU A 18 -4.18 -4.58 -10.72
C LEU A 18 -5.51 -4.81 -11.45
N SER A 19 -6.35 -5.70 -10.92
CA SER A 19 -7.67 -6.04 -11.43
C SER A 19 -8.82 -5.29 -10.73
N SER A 20 -8.55 -4.23 -9.98
CA SER A 20 -9.56 -3.54 -9.16
C SER A 20 -9.48 -2.02 -9.27
N GLU A 21 -10.50 -1.36 -8.73
CA GLU A 21 -10.53 0.10 -8.63
C GLU A 21 -9.56 0.63 -7.58
N TRP A 22 -9.18 1.91 -7.74
CA TRP A 22 -8.37 2.63 -6.77
C TRP A 22 -9.07 2.70 -5.41
N LYS A 23 -8.35 2.27 -4.36
CA LYS A 23 -8.78 2.52 -2.98
C LYS A 23 -8.73 4.03 -2.69
N PRO A 24 -9.48 4.50 -1.68
CA PRO A 24 -9.41 5.89 -1.24
C PRO A 24 -7.96 6.31 -0.96
N GLU A 25 -7.61 7.52 -1.39
CA GLU A 25 -6.28 8.07 -1.14
C GLU A 25 -6.05 8.25 0.36
N ILE A 26 -4.94 7.72 0.85
CA ILE A 26 -4.52 7.86 2.24
C ILE A 26 -3.62 9.08 2.33
N ARG A 27 -3.98 10.03 3.20
CA ARG A 27 -3.18 11.22 3.51
C ARG A 27 -2.43 11.00 4.81
N LEU A 28 -1.12 10.90 4.73
CA LEU A 28 -0.23 10.75 5.88
C LEU A 28 0.38 12.09 6.28
N PRO A 29 0.67 12.31 7.58
CA PRO A 29 1.44 13.45 8.02
C PRO A 29 2.90 13.36 7.55
N SER A 30 3.60 14.50 7.52
CA SER A 30 4.99 14.60 7.02
C SER A 30 6.02 13.77 7.80
N GLY A 31 5.77 13.47 9.07
CA GLY A 31 6.64 12.64 9.91
C GLY A 31 6.42 11.14 9.76
N SER A 32 5.49 10.69 8.90
CA SER A 32 5.28 9.27 8.65
C SER A 32 6.39 8.69 7.79
N ASP A 33 7.06 7.67 8.30
CA ASP A 33 8.07 6.86 7.62
C ASP A 33 7.48 5.60 6.97
N HIS A 34 6.31 5.15 7.44
CA HIS A 34 5.63 3.96 6.93
C HIS A 34 4.11 4.13 6.79
N VAL A 35 3.50 3.27 5.96
CA VAL A 35 2.05 3.16 5.77
C VAL A 35 1.62 1.70 5.91
N MET A 36 0.52 1.46 6.63
CA MET A 36 -0.05 0.12 6.80
C MET A 36 -1.26 -0.06 5.89
N LEU A 37 -1.10 -0.85 4.83
CA LEU A 37 -2.22 -1.27 3.98
C LEU A 37 -2.91 -2.48 4.63
N LYS A 38 -4.23 -2.39 4.83
CA LYS A 38 -5.04 -3.41 5.50
C LYS A 38 -6.08 -3.98 4.56
N SER A 39 -6.58 -5.17 4.89
CA SER A 39 -7.65 -5.84 4.14
C SER A 39 -7.31 -6.01 2.65
N LEU A 40 -6.09 -6.50 2.39
CA LEU A 40 -5.64 -6.87 1.06
C LEU A 40 -6.12 -8.29 0.73
N ASP A 41 -6.47 -8.51 -0.53
CA ASP A 41 -6.83 -9.80 -1.05
C ASP A 41 -5.60 -10.71 -1.08
N TRP A 42 -5.81 -12.00 -0.84
CA TRP A 42 -4.74 -13.00 -0.89
C TRP A 42 -4.36 -13.31 -2.34
N ASN A 43 -3.09 -13.66 -2.55
CA ASN A 43 -2.54 -14.05 -3.85
C ASN A 43 -2.80 -13.03 -4.98
N ALA A 44 -2.87 -11.74 -4.64
CA ALA A 44 -3.20 -10.66 -5.54
C ALA A 44 -2.00 -9.72 -5.73
N GLU A 45 -1.83 -9.22 -6.95
CA GLU A 45 -0.81 -8.23 -7.29
C GLU A 45 -1.36 -6.82 -7.09
N TYR A 46 -0.62 -6.02 -6.33
CA TYR A 46 -0.97 -4.66 -5.97
C TYR A 46 0.05 -3.67 -6.52
N GLU A 47 -0.44 -2.54 -7.01
CA GLU A 47 0.38 -1.36 -7.29
C GLU A 47 0.12 -0.26 -6.27
N VAL A 48 1.18 0.43 -5.87
CA VAL A 48 1.17 1.52 -4.88
C VAL A 48 1.89 2.73 -5.48
N TYR A 49 1.26 3.88 -5.35
CA TYR A 49 1.79 5.18 -5.72
C TYR A 49 1.91 6.03 -4.47
N VAL A 50 3.10 6.58 -4.26
CA VAL A 50 3.40 7.49 -3.14
C VAL A 50 3.84 8.83 -3.72
N VAL A 51 3.18 9.90 -3.31
CA VAL A 51 3.45 11.27 -3.74
C VAL A 51 3.69 12.14 -2.51
N ALA A 52 4.78 12.89 -2.48
CA ALA A 52 4.99 13.91 -1.45
C ALA A 52 4.30 15.22 -1.87
N GLU A 53 3.61 15.87 -0.94
CA GLU A 53 2.95 17.16 -1.14
C GLU A 53 3.56 18.19 -0.19
N ASN A 54 4.06 19.29 -0.75
CA ASN A 54 4.52 20.47 -0.03
C ASN A 54 3.74 21.71 -0.50
N GLN A 55 4.14 22.90 -0.04
CA GLN A 55 3.46 24.15 -0.43
C GLN A 55 3.61 24.51 -1.92
N GLN A 56 4.65 24.01 -2.59
CA GLN A 56 4.90 24.26 -4.01
C GLN A 56 4.09 23.31 -4.90
N GLY A 57 3.69 22.16 -4.37
CA GLY A 57 2.84 21.21 -5.06
C GLY A 57 3.15 19.76 -4.71
N LYS A 58 2.92 18.88 -5.68
CA LYS A 58 3.10 17.43 -5.57
C LYS A 58 4.39 17.01 -6.27
N SER A 59 5.13 16.08 -5.66
CA SER A 59 6.32 15.46 -6.25
C SER A 59 5.94 14.50 -7.39
N LYS A 60 6.96 13.96 -8.06
CA LYS A 60 6.78 12.77 -8.89
C LYS A 60 6.31 11.60 -8.02
N ALA A 61 5.41 10.79 -8.55
CA ALA A 61 4.94 9.59 -7.87
C ALA A 61 6.03 8.51 -7.87
N ALA A 62 6.31 7.95 -6.71
CA ALA A 62 7.07 6.71 -6.58
C ALA A 62 6.11 5.53 -6.76
N HIS A 63 6.49 4.59 -7.62
CA HIS A 63 5.67 3.43 -7.99
C HIS A 63 6.29 2.15 -7.44
N PHE A 64 5.49 1.35 -6.74
CA PHE A 64 5.87 0.07 -6.18
C PHE A 64 4.83 -0.99 -6.54
N VAL A 65 5.30 -2.19 -6.85
CA VAL A 65 4.44 -3.35 -7.12
C VAL A 65 4.85 -4.47 -6.19
N PHE A 66 3.87 -5.12 -5.56
CA PHE A 66 4.08 -6.28 -4.71
C PHE A 66 2.92 -7.25 -4.84
N ARG A 67 3.17 -8.50 -4.46
CA ARG A 67 2.14 -9.55 -4.44
C ARG A 67 1.89 -10.01 -3.01
N THR A 68 0.63 -10.12 -2.62
CA THR A 68 0.26 -10.70 -1.33
C THR A 68 0.46 -12.21 -1.34
N LEU A 69 0.71 -12.78 -0.16
CA LEU A 69 0.89 -14.22 -0.02
C LEU A 69 -0.40 -14.98 -0.35
N ALA A 70 -0.27 -16.27 -0.61
CA ALA A 70 -1.43 -17.15 -0.65
C ALA A 70 -2.09 -17.22 0.74
N GLN A 71 -3.41 -17.37 0.77
CA GLN A 71 -4.13 -17.56 2.03
C GLN A 71 -3.60 -18.82 2.73
N PRO A 72 -3.28 -18.77 4.03
CA PRO A 72 -2.97 -19.97 4.79
C PRO A 72 -4.14 -20.93 4.66
N THR A 73 -3.93 -22.06 3.97
CA THR A 73 -4.92 -23.13 3.92
C THR A 73 -5.10 -23.65 5.33
N ALA A 74 -6.27 -23.42 5.93
CA ALA A 74 -6.67 -24.14 7.12
C ALA A 74 -6.64 -25.64 6.77
N ILE A 75 -5.79 -26.41 7.45
CA ILE A 75 -5.84 -27.87 7.33
C ILE A 75 -7.26 -28.26 7.77
N PRO A 76 -8.08 -28.88 6.89
CA PRO A 76 -9.41 -29.30 7.29
C PRO A 76 -9.27 -30.33 8.41
N VAL A 77 -9.92 -30.06 9.54
CA VAL A 77 -9.89 -30.90 10.77
C VAL A 77 -10.30 -32.35 10.49
N THR A 78 -10.98 -32.61 9.36
CA THR A 78 -11.34 -33.93 8.87
C THR A 78 -10.14 -34.85 8.58
N LEU A 79 -8.95 -34.32 8.29
CA LEU A 79 -7.76 -35.16 8.04
C LEU A 79 -7.07 -35.63 9.34
N LEU A 80 -7.37 -35.00 10.49
CA LEU A 80 -6.79 -35.32 11.80
C LEU A 80 -7.54 -36.44 12.54
N LEU A 81 -8.71 -36.87 12.07
CA LEU A 81 -9.54 -37.89 12.73
C LEU A 81 -9.33 -39.33 12.21
N LEU A 82 -8.30 -39.57 11.39
CA LEU A 82 -7.99 -40.87 10.77
C LEU A 82 -6.81 -41.62 11.42
N CYS A 83 -6.35 -41.19 12.61
CA CYS A 83 -5.35 -41.91 13.41
C CYS A 83 -5.99 -42.74 14.52
#